data_AF-A0A3A0G367-F1
#
_entry.id   AF-A0A3A0G367-F1
#
_cell.length_a   1.000
_cell.length_b   1.000
_cell.length_c   1.000
_cell.angle_alpha   90.00
_cell.angle_beta   90.00
_cell.angle_gamma   90.00
#
_symmetry.space_group_name_H-M   'P 1'
#
loop_
_entity.id
_entity.type
_entity.pdbx_description
1 polymer ?
#
loop_
_entity_poly.entity_id
_entity_poly.type
_entity_poly.pdbx_seq_one_letter_code
_entity_poly.pdbx_strand_id
1 'polypeptide(L)'
;MPKGHSAELQNWSIRMFYFCAAWITLYIIMPPVQERIALNKGEPKYLTISELNRLLNSTLEDNIPQIWFEGEIQELKLAQSGHLYLTLKDVESQQRATMWANVTRALKFKPAAGKFVRCLGKPNVYHKTGYLQIILSKMEEGGEGLLQKKFL
;
A
#
# COMPACT_ATOMS: atom_id res chain seq x y z
N MET A 1 -35.67 50.02 9.04
CA MET A 1 -35.04 49.07 8.09
C MET A 1 -33.97 49.83 7.30
N PRO A 2 -32.85 49.23 6.87
CA PRO A 2 -32.40 47.84 6.99
C PRO A 2 -31.22 47.64 7.98
N LYS A 3 -31.03 46.36 8.33
CA LYS A 3 -29.95 45.79 9.15
C LYS A 3 -28.96 45.08 8.22
N GLY A 4 -27.75 44.86 8.72
CA GLY A 4 -26.87 43.76 8.27
C GLY A 4 -25.50 44.27 7.86
N HIS A 5 -24.47 43.89 8.62
CA HIS A 5 -23.07 43.75 8.17
C HIS A 5 -22.10 43.30 9.30
N SER A 6 -22.56 43.01 10.53
CA SER A 6 -21.65 42.68 11.66
C SER A 6 -21.63 41.21 12.10
N ALA A 7 -22.34 40.29 11.44
CA ALA A 7 -22.49 38.90 11.88
C ALA A 7 -21.60 37.88 11.13
N GLU A 8 -21.04 38.24 9.97
CA GLU A 8 -20.27 37.27 9.15
C GLU A 8 -18.80 37.14 9.56
N LEU A 9 -18.20 38.14 10.18
CA LEU A 9 -16.78 38.14 10.54
C LEU A 9 -16.45 37.34 11.82
N GLN A 10 -17.44 37.01 12.65
CA GLN A 10 -17.23 36.20 13.86
C GLN A 10 -17.30 34.68 13.62
N ASN A 11 -17.76 34.23 12.44
CA ASN A 11 -17.89 32.81 12.13
C ASN A 11 -16.60 32.17 11.58
N TRP A 12 -15.66 32.98 11.07
CA TRP A 12 -14.39 32.49 10.53
C TRP A 12 -13.36 32.16 11.62
N SER A 13 -13.33 32.92 12.72
CA SER A 13 -12.41 32.65 13.83
C SER A 13 -12.74 31.34 14.53
N ILE A 14 -14.03 31.05 14.78
CA ILE A 14 -14.46 29.83 15.45
C ILE A 14 -14.26 28.60 14.55
N ARG A 15 -14.56 28.70 13.25
CA ARG A 15 -14.33 27.59 12.29
C ARG A 15 -12.85 27.22 12.12
N MET A 16 -11.95 28.19 12.24
CA MET A 16 -10.51 27.95 12.14
C MET A 16 -9.93 27.25 13.39
N PHE A 17 -10.48 27.53 14.58
CA PHE A 17 -10.12 26.84 15.82
C PHE A 17 -10.53 25.36 15.82
N TYR A 18 -11.73 25.03 15.31
CA TYR A 18 -12.18 23.62 15.23
C TYR A 18 -11.38 22.80 14.21
N PHE A 19 -10.96 23.40 13.09
CA PHE A 19 -10.08 22.73 12.13
C PHE A 19 -8.67 22.47 12.68
N CYS A 20 -8.14 23.38 13.50
CA CYS A 20 -6.85 23.20 14.16
C CYS A 20 -6.92 22.13 15.28
N ALA A 21 -7.99 22.13 16.09
CA ALA A 21 -8.18 21.14 17.15
C ALA A 21 -8.44 19.72 16.62
N ALA A 22 -9.19 19.56 15.52
CA ALA A 22 -9.41 18.26 14.90
C ALA A 22 -8.14 17.69 14.25
N TRP A 23 -7.31 18.54 13.63
CA TRP A 23 -6.00 18.15 13.09
C TRP A 23 -5.01 17.76 14.19
N ILE A 24 -4.96 18.51 15.30
CA ILE A 24 -4.10 18.20 16.45
C ILE A 24 -4.56 16.90 17.13
N THR A 25 -5.88 16.65 17.24
CA THR A 25 -6.39 15.41 17.85
C THR A 25 -6.09 14.19 16.96
N LEU A 26 -6.17 14.31 15.63
CA LEU A 26 -5.80 13.22 14.72
C LEU A 26 -4.27 12.96 14.73
N TYR A 27 -3.45 14.00 14.87
CA TYR A 27 -1.99 13.91 14.92
C TYR A 27 -1.46 13.33 16.24
N ILE A 28 -2.23 13.42 17.33
CA ILE A 28 -1.88 12.83 18.64
C ILE A 28 -2.28 11.35 18.71
N ILE A 29 -3.34 10.92 17.99
CA ILE A 29 -3.83 9.53 18.02
C ILE A 29 -3.11 8.62 17.01
N MET A 30 -2.55 9.18 15.93
CA MET A 30 -1.65 8.46 15.04
C MET A 30 -0.21 8.83 15.35
N PRO A 31 0.54 8.05 16.15
CA PRO A 31 1.97 8.28 16.26
C PRO A 31 2.57 8.18 14.85
N PRO A 32 3.44 9.10 14.43
CA PRO A 32 4.18 8.90 13.21
C PRO A 32 4.96 7.58 13.36
N VAL A 33 4.84 6.69 12.37
CA VAL A 33 5.62 5.45 12.27
C VAL A 33 7.10 5.84 12.16
N GLN A 34 7.73 6.04 13.31
CA GLN A 34 9.13 6.46 13.45
C GLN A 34 9.82 5.59 14.48
N GLU A 35 9.69 4.27 14.32
CA GLU A 35 10.79 3.39 14.70
C GLU A 35 11.84 3.49 13.60
N ARG A 36 12.77 4.43 13.81
CA ARG A 36 14.03 4.44 13.07
C ARG A 36 14.66 3.07 13.31
N ILE A 37 14.91 2.33 12.24
CA ILE A 37 15.80 1.16 12.27
C ILE A 37 17.11 1.68 12.87
N ALA A 38 17.33 1.40 14.16
CA ALA A 38 18.61 1.63 14.81
C ALA A 38 19.55 0.59 14.20
N LEU A 39 20.14 0.91 13.05
CA LEU A 39 21.27 0.17 12.51
C LEU A 39 22.34 0.27 13.58
N ASN A 40 22.48 -0.79 14.37
CA ASN A 40 23.53 -0.94 15.36
C ASN A 40 24.85 -0.79 14.62
N LYS A 41 25.48 0.38 14.72
CA LYS A 41 26.78 0.68 14.10
C LYS A 41 27.89 -0.01 14.90
N GLY A 42 27.81 -1.34 15.00
CA GLY A 42 28.98 -2.16 15.29
C GLY A 42 29.94 -2.09 14.10
N GLU A 43 31.20 -2.47 14.34
CA GLU A 43 32.27 -2.49 13.33
C GLU A 43 31.80 -3.06 11.98
N PRO A 44 32.30 -2.56 10.84
CA PRO A 44 31.84 -2.95 9.51
C PRO A 44 32.08 -4.46 9.28
N LYS A 45 31.06 -5.25 9.62
CA LYS A 45 31.03 -6.69 9.40
C LYS A 45 30.68 -6.90 7.94
N TYR A 46 31.59 -7.51 7.19
CA TYR A 46 31.31 -7.91 5.82
C TYR A 46 30.14 -8.91 5.81
N LEU A 47 29.12 -8.63 5.00
CA LEU A 47 28.01 -9.53 4.73
C LEU A 47 28.12 -10.02 3.29
N THR A 48 27.91 -11.31 3.08
CA THR A 48 27.68 -11.87 1.75
C THR A 48 26.34 -11.35 1.20
N ILE A 49 26.18 -11.36 -0.13
CA ILE A 49 24.92 -10.96 -0.78
C ILE A 49 23.74 -11.82 -0.32
N SER A 50 23.99 -13.12 -0.05
CA SER A 50 22.98 -14.03 0.50
C SER A 50 22.55 -13.64 1.91
N GLU A 51 23.48 -13.22 2.76
CA GLU A 51 23.17 -12.74 4.11
C GLU A 51 22.41 -11.41 4.07
N LEU A 52 22.78 -10.49 3.17
CA LEU A 52 22.04 -9.25 2.96
C LEU A 52 20.60 -9.53 2.53
N ASN A 53 20.39 -10.39 1.53
CA ASN A 53 19.04 -10.73 1.07
C ASN A 53 18.20 -11.39 2.18
N ARG A 54 18.82 -12.23 3.00
CA ARG A 54 18.16 -12.86 4.14
C ARG A 54 17.75 -11.83 5.19
N LEU A 55 18.65 -10.90 5.52
CA LEU A 55 18.41 -9.82 6.47
C LEU A 55 17.29 -8.89 5.99
N LEU A 56 17.30 -8.52 4.70
CA LEU A 56 16.24 -7.70 4.11
C LEU A 56 14.90 -8.42 4.15
N ASN A 57 14.88 -9.70 3.77
CA ASN A 57 13.64 -10.48 3.81
C ASN A 57 13.09 -10.63 5.24
N SER A 58 13.93 -10.94 6.22
CA SER A 58 13.50 -11.05 7.62
C SER A 58 12.98 -9.71 8.15
N THR A 59 13.70 -8.62 7.87
CA THR A 59 13.28 -7.28 8.28
C THR A 59 11.91 -6.92 7.69
N LEU A 60 11.68 -7.19 6.40
CA LEU A 60 10.38 -6.97 5.78
C LEU A 60 9.30 -7.87 6.38
N GLU A 61 9.63 -9.14 6.65
CA GLU A 61 8.67 -10.09 7.20
C GLU A 61 8.24 -9.77 8.63
N ASP A 62 9.15 -9.27 9.45
CA ASP A 62 8.92 -8.92 10.86
C ASP A 62 8.19 -7.58 11.01
N ASN A 63 8.50 -6.61 10.14
CA ASN A 63 8.00 -5.24 10.28
C ASN A 63 6.79 -4.91 9.40
N ILE A 64 6.58 -5.63 8.29
CA ILE A 64 5.49 -5.33 7.37
C ILE A 64 4.46 -6.46 7.39
N PRO A 65 3.27 -6.24 7.97
CA PRO A 65 2.20 -7.23 7.93
C PRO A 65 1.62 -7.35 6.52
N GLN A 66 0.62 -8.20 6.36
CA GLN A 66 -0.16 -8.25 5.14
C GLN A 66 -0.97 -6.94 4.99
N ILE A 67 -0.76 -6.21 3.91
CA ILE A 67 -1.38 -4.89 3.66
C ILE A 67 -2.05 -4.84 2.30
N TRP A 68 -2.99 -3.90 2.16
CA TRP A 68 -3.66 -3.62 0.90
C TRP A 68 -2.82 -2.67 0.03
N PHE A 69 -2.72 -3.02 -1.24
CA PHE A 69 -2.12 -2.24 -2.30
C PHE A 69 -3.21 -1.89 -3.32
N GLU A 70 -3.16 -0.69 -3.87
CA GLU A 70 -4.06 -0.26 -4.93
C GLU A 70 -3.23 0.27 -6.10
N GLY A 71 -3.61 -0.09 -7.32
CA GLY A 71 -2.88 0.34 -8.50
C GLY A 71 -3.42 -0.27 -9.78
N GLU A 72 -2.84 0.14 -10.90
CA GLU A 72 -3.16 -0.39 -12.23
C GLU A 72 -2.21 -1.53 -12.57
N ILE A 73 -2.74 -2.60 -13.16
CA ILE A 73 -1.93 -3.70 -13.70
C ILE A 73 -1.29 -3.22 -14.99
N GLN A 74 0.03 -3.05 -15.01
CA GLN A 74 0.77 -2.68 -16.22
C GLN A 74 1.04 -3.90 -17.10
N GLU A 75 1.56 -4.96 -16.51
CA GLU A 75 1.89 -6.21 -17.19
C GLU A 75 1.31 -7.37 -16.40
N LEU A 76 0.85 -8.40 -17.11
CA LEU A 76 0.30 -9.61 -16.52
C LEU A 76 0.70 -10.84 -17.32
N LYS A 77 1.23 -11.84 -16.64
CA LYS A 77 1.69 -13.11 -17.20
C LYS A 77 1.22 -14.27 -16.35
N LEU A 78 0.40 -15.15 -16.94
CA LEU A 78 0.03 -16.43 -16.33
C LEU A 78 1.05 -17.49 -16.75
N ALA A 79 1.76 -18.07 -15.77
CA ALA A 79 2.67 -19.17 -16.01
C ALA A 79 1.91 -20.49 -16.20
N GLN A 80 2.56 -21.47 -16.84
CA GLN A 80 1.99 -22.82 -17.04
C GLN A 80 1.67 -23.53 -15.72
N SER A 81 2.38 -23.21 -14.63
CA SER A 81 2.10 -23.71 -13.29
C SER A 81 0.84 -23.10 -12.64
N GLY A 82 0.22 -22.10 -13.28
CA GLY A 82 -0.92 -21.34 -12.76
C GLY A 82 -0.53 -20.16 -11.85
N HIS A 83 0.76 -19.89 -11.65
CA HIS A 83 1.21 -18.66 -10.98
C HIS A 83 0.93 -17.44 -11.85
N LEU A 84 0.42 -16.39 -11.23
CA LEU A 84 0.21 -15.10 -11.87
C LEU A 84 1.33 -14.15 -11.48
N TYR A 85 2.08 -13.68 -12.46
CA TYR A 85 3.07 -12.63 -12.29
C TYR A 85 2.50 -11.36 -12.89
N LEU A 86 2.51 -10.27 -12.12
CA LEU A 86 2.05 -8.97 -12.59
C LEU A 86 2.91 -7.84 -12.08
N THR A 87 2.80 -6.69 -12.72
CA THR A 87 3.40 -5.44 -12.25
C THR A 87 2.27 -4.48 -11.91
N LEU A 88 2.23 -4.03 -10.65
CA LEU A 88 1.33 -2.97 -10.20
C LEU A 88 2.05 -1.64 -10.35
N LYS A 89 1.40 -0.66 -10.95
CA LYS A 89 1.90 0.72 -11.04
C LYS A 89 0.93 1.68 -10.37
N ASP A 90 1.49 2.75 -9.82
CA ASP A 90 0.79 3.96 -9.41
C ASP A 90 1.32 5.16 -10.24
N VAL A 91 1.12 6.38 -9.74
CA VAL A 91 1.55 7.62 -10.42
C VAL A 91 3.08 7.78 -10.41
N GLU A 92 3.75 7.33 -9.37
CA GLU A 92 5.18 7.59 -9.10
C GLU A 92 6.05 6.33 -9.22
N SER A 93 5.47 5.15 -9.02
CA SER A 93 6.19 3.91 -8.76
C SER A 93 5.52 2.70 -9.40
N GLN A 94 6.31 1.63 -9.56
CA GLN A 94 5.82 0.33 -9.98
C GLN A 94 6.51 -0.76 -9.18
N GLN A 95 5.78 -1.84 -8.89
CA GLN A 95 6.28 -2.95 -8.12
C GLN A 95 5.77 -4.28 -8.68
N ARG A 96 6.67 -5.27 -8.72
CA ARG A 96 6.32 -6.64 -9.13
C ARG A 96 5.53 -7.33 -8.04
N ALA A 97 4.51 -8.08 -8.45
CA ALA A 97 3.68 -8.87 -7.58
C ALA A 97 3.48 -10.27 -8.16
N THR A 98 3.45 -11.26 -7.26
CA THR A 98 3.31 -12.67 -7.60
C THR A 98 2.13 -13.23 -6.83
N MET A 99 1.24 -13.93 -7.50
CA MET A 99 0.13 -14.65 -6.90
C MET A 99 0.24 -16.15 -7.21
N TRP A 100 0.21 -16.96 -6.15
CA TRP A 100 0.37 -18.40 -6.24
C TRP A 100 -0.86 -19.07 -6.86
N ALA A 101 -0.69 -20.25 -7.46
CA ALA A 101 -1.74 -20.88 -8.27
C ALA A 101 -2.99 -21.27 -7.45
N ASN A 102 -2.83 -21.56 -6.16
CA ASN A 102 -3.93 -21.78 -5.22
C ASN A 102 -4.78 -20.51 -5.04
N VAL A 103 -4.15 -19.34 -4.95
CA VAL A 103 -4.82 -18.05 -4.80
C VAL A 103 -5.41 -17.59 -6.13
N THR A 104 -4.68 -17.74 -7.24
CA THR A 104 -5.13 -17.38 -8.59
C THR A 104 -6.45 -18.07 -8.96
N ARG A 105 -6.59 -19.35 -8.63
CA ARG A 105 -7.81 -20.12 -8.90
C ARG A 105 -9.04 -19.63 -8.12
N ALA A 106 -8.83 -18.94 -7.00
CA ALA A 106 -9.91 -18.40 -6.18
C ALA A 106 -10.41 -17.02 -6.66
N LEU A 107 -9.79 -16.44 -7.70
CA LEU A 107 -10.24 -15.17 -8.25
C LEU A 107 -11.63 -15.29 -8.87
N LYS A 108 -12.51 -14.38 -8.47
CA LYS A 108 -13.88 -14.25 -9.01
C LYS A 108 -13.96 -13.44 -10.30
N PHE A 109 -12.85 -12.85 -10.72
CA PHE A 109 -12.76 -12.03 -11.92
C PHE A 109 -11.47 -12.34 -12.68
N LYS A 110 -11.43 -11.95 -13.96
CA LYS A 110 -10.26 -12.15 -14.81
C LYS A 110 -9.39 -10.88 -14.79
N PRO A 111 -8.21 -10.89 -14.14
CA PRO A 111 -7.31 -9.75 -14.15
C PRO A 111 -6.73 -9.55 -15.57
N ALA A 112 -6.50 -8.30 -15.95
CA ALA A 112 -5.97 -7.91 -17.24
C ALA A 112 -5.12 -6.64 -17.12
N ALA A 113 -4.20 -6.43 -18.05
CA ALA A 113 -3.46 -5.17 -18.14
C ALA A 113 -4.43 -3.99 -18.35
N GLY A 114 -4.11 -2.83 -17.76
CA GLY A 114 -4.96 -1.64 -17.76
C GLY A 114 -6.07 -1.65 -16.71
N LYS A 115 -6.27 -2.75 -15.97
CA LYS A 115 -7.27 -2.81 -14.90
C LYS A 115 -6.73 -2.25 -13.61
N PHE A 116 -7.56 -1.45 -12.95
CA PHE A 116 -7.31 -1.00 -11.60
C PHE A 116 -7.75 -2.09 -10.61
N VAL A 117 -6.90 -2.41 -9.65
CA VAL A 117 -7.11 -3.52 -8.71
C VAL A 117 -6.70 -3.14 -7.30
N ARG A 118 -7.35 -3.76 -6.32
CA ARG A 118 -6.90 -3.78 -4.93
C ARG A 118 -6.38 -5.17 -4.61
N CYS A 119 -5.16 -5.24 -4.15
CA CYS A 119 -4.49 -6.49 -3.84
C CYS A 119 -4.11 -6.53 -2.37
N LEU A 120 -4.41 -7.63 -1.68
CA LEU A 120 -3.91 -7.88 -0.34
C LEU A 120 -2.67 -8.76 -0.46
N GLY A 121 -1.56 -8.33 0.11
CA GLY A 121 -0.31 -9.07 -0.01
C GLY A 121 0.74 -8.68 1.01
N LYS A 122 1.89 -9.36 0.96
CA LYS A 122 3.04 -9.12 1.83
C LYS A 122 4.29 -8.86 0.99
N PRO A 123 5.06 -7.79 1.24
CA PRO A 123 6.36 -7.61 0.61
C PRO A 123 7.32 -8.74 0.96
N ASN A 124 8.13 -9.15 0.01
CA ASN A 124 9.07 -10.25 0.13
C ASN A 124 10.27 -10.00 -0.78
N VAL A 125 11.45 -10.46 -0.39
CA VAL A 125 12.66 -10.40 -1.22
C VAL A 125 12.95 -11.78 -1.77
N TYR A 126 12.98 -11.91 -3.10
CA TYR A 126 13.31 -13.17 -3.74
C TYR A 126 14.79 -13.50 -3.55
N HIS A 127 15.08 -14.47 -2.67
CA HIS A 127 16.43 -14.78 -2.19
C HIS A 127 17.49 -14.95 -3.29
N LYS A 128 17.12 -15.51 -4.46
CA LYS A 128 18.09 -15.79 -5.54
C LYS A 128 18.58 -14.53 -6.26
N THR A 129 17.74 -13.51 -6.38
CA THR A 129 18.05 -12.31 -7.18
C THR A 129 18.04 -11.03 -6.37
N GLY A 130 17.53 -11.07 -5.12
CA GLY A 130 17.34 -9.88 -4.28
C GLY A 130 16.21 -8.97 -4.76
N TYR A 131 15.38 -9.39 -5.73
CA TYR A 131 14.28 -8.56 -6.20
C TYR A 131 13.19 -8.48 -5.13
N LEU A 132 12.80 -7.25 -4.79
CA LEU A 132 11.58 -7.01 -4.03
C LEU A 132 10.38 -7.42 -4.88
N GLN A 133 9.43 -8.09 -4.25
CA GLN A 133 8.15 -8.46 -4.83
C GLN A 133 7.07 -8.40 -3.77
N ILE A 134 5.82 -8.37 -4.19
CA ILE A 134 4.68 -8.51 -3.30
C ILE A 134 4.07 -9.89 -3.53
N ILE A 135 3.96 -10.71 -2.49
CA ILE A 135 3.23 -11.97 -2.56
C ILE A 135 1.76 -11.67 -2.28
N LEU A 136 0.93 -11.85 -3.31
CA LEU A 136 -0.51 -11.57 -3.22
C LEU A 136 -1.26 -12.78 -2.66
N SER A 137 -2.12 -12.49 -1.68
CA SER A 137 -3.04 -13.45 -1.05
C SER A 137 -4.49 -13.20 -1.44
N LYS A 138 -4.83 -12.00 -1.93
CA LYS A 138 -6.16 -11.66 -2.46
C LYS A 138 -6.04 -10.59 -3.52
N MET A 139 -6.96 -10.60 -4.49
CA MET A 139 -7.11 -9.53 -5.45
C MET A 139 -8.61 -9.25 -5.67
N GLU A 140 -8.96 -7.98 -5.79
CA GLU A 140 -10.29 -7.47 -6.05
C GLU A 140 -10.23 -6.41 -7.14
N GLU A 141 -11.30 -6.27 -7.92
CA GLU A 141 -11.41 -5.19 -8.92
C GLU A 141 -11.51 -3.84 -8.19
N GLY A 142 -10.63 -2.91 -8.53
CA GLY A 142 -10.55 -1.56 -7.97
C GLY A 142 -11.15 -0.52 -8.93
N GLY A 143 -11.39 0.69 -8.42
CA GLY A 143 -11.90 1.83 -9.21
C GLY A 143 -13.34 2.22 -8.88
N GLU A 144 -13.89 3.18 -9.63
CA GLU A 144 -15.21 3.82 -9.39
C GLU A 144 -16.41 2.83 -9.42
N GLY A 145 -16.22 1.60 -9.90
CA GLY A 145 -17.26 0.58 -9.98
C GLY A 145 -17.78 0.01 -8.65
N LEU A 146 -17.19 0.39 -7.50
CA LEU A 146 -17.71 0.00 -6.18
C LEU A 146 -18.64 1.04 -5.56
N LEU A 147 -18.60 2.31 -6.00
CA LEU A 147 -19.59 3.29 -5.55
C LEU A 147 -20.96 2.99 -6.18
N GLN A 148 -21.00 2.61 -7.46
CA GLN A 148 -22.25 2.27 -8.15
C GLN A 148 -22.86 0.93 -7.72
N LYS A 149 -22.05 -0.07 -7.30
CA LYS A 149 -22.57 -1.37 -6.84
C LYS A 149 -23.28 -1.33 -5.49
N LYS A 150 -23.15 -0.24 -4.72
CA LYS A 150 -23.91 -0.05 -3.45
C LYS A 150 -25.24 0.69 -3.64
N PHE A 151 -25.54 1.19 -4.84
CA PHE A 151 -26.74 1.98 -5.13
C PHE A 151 -27.56 1.47 -6.33
N LEU A 152 -27.31 0.24 -6.80
CA LEU A 152 -28.19 -0.48 -7.75
C LEU A 152 -28.86 -1.67 -7.07
#